data_AF-A0A7G5GYU4-F1
#
_entry.id   AF-A0A7G5GYU4-F1
#
_cell.length_a   1.000
_cell.length_b   1.000
_cell.length_c   1.000
_cell.angle_alpha   90.00
_cell.angle_beta   90.00
_cell.angle_gamma   90.00
#
_symmetry.space_group_name_H-M   'P 1'
#
loop_
_entity.id
_entity.type
_entity.pdbx_description
1 polymer ?
#
loop_
_entity_poly.entity_id
_entity_poly.type
_entity_poly.pdbx_seq_one_letter_code
_entity_poly.pdbx_strand_id
1 'polypeptide(L)' 'MKARYQLRIAWSDKVFAPGYHLKPLTEIKKYIDANQHLPGVPSAEQVVKDGVDLVKMNTTLLVKIEKLTLYSIELEKKG' A
#
# COMPACT_ATOMS: atom_id res chain seq x y z
N MET A 1 5.58 -17.66 30.16
CA MET A 1 5.27 -18.28 28.85
C MET A 1 5.35 -17.22 27.76
N LYS A 2 6.41 -17.22 26.94
CA LYS A 2 6.45 -16.36 25.72
C LYS A 2 5.80 -17.14 24.59
N ALA A 3 4.49 -16.98 24.40
CA ALA A 3 3.87 -17.41 23.16
C ALA A 3 4.50 -16.58 22.04
N ARG A 4 5.43 -17.17 21.28
CA ARG A 4 5.90 -16.60 20.03
C ARG A 4 4.74 -16.74 19.06
N TYR A 5 3.87 -15.74 18.99
CA TYR A 5 2.89 -15.65 17.93
C TYR A 5 3.67 -15.57 16.62
N GLN A 6 3.83 -16.70 15.93
CA GLN A 6 4.31 -16.73 14.56
C GLN A 6 3.17 -16.18 13.69
N LEU A 7 3.08 -14.86 13.60
CA LEU A 7 2.20 -14.20 12.65
C LEU A 7 2.70 -14.57 11.25
N ARG A 8 2.06 -15.56 10.61
CA ARG A 8 2.23 -15.85 9.18
C ARG A 8 1.49 -14.76 8.41
N ILE A 9 2.00 -13.54 8.46
CA ILE A 9 1.59 -12.47 7.56
C ILE A 9 1.98 -12.95 6.17
N ALA A 10 1.04 -12.97 5.23
CA ALA A 10 1.32 -13.23 3.82
C ALA A 10 2.16 -12.05 3.29
N TRP A 11 3.45 -12.09 3.62
CA TRP A 11 4.46 -11.15 3.19
C TRP A 11 4.86 -11.55 1.80
N SER A 12 4.56 -10.71 0.83
CA SER A 12 4.88 -11.01 -0.54
C SER A 12 5.30 -9.71 -1.17
N ASP A 13 6.58 -9.65 -1.54
CA ASP A 13 7.27 -8.58 -2.24
C ASP A 13 6.74 -8.42 -3.68
N LYS A 14 5.42 -8.56 -3.87
CA LYS A 14 4.76 -8.62 -5.19
C LYS A 14 4.99 -7.35 -5.98
N VAL A 15 5.19 -6.22 -5.30
CA VAL A 15 5.50 -4.93 -5.96
C VAL A 15 6.86 -4.98 -6.66
N PHE A 16 7.79 -5.79 -6.17
CA PHE A 16 9.11 -5.98 -6.76
C PHE A 16 9.19 -7.17 -7.71
N ALA A 17 8.10 -7.92 -7.88
CA ALA A 17 8.07 -9.06 -8.79
C ALA A 17 8.25 -8.60 -10.25
N PRO A 18 8.95 -9.39 -11.10
CA PRO A 18 9.04 -9.11 -12.53
C PRO A 18 7.64 -8.95 -13.16
N GLY A 19 7.47 -7.90 -13.96
CA GLY A 19 6.18 -7.59 -14.60
C GLY A 19 5.17 -6.88 -13.70
N TYR A 20 5.56 -6.47 -12.49
CA TYR A 20 4.69 -5.61 -11.67
C TYR A 20 4.39 -4.29 -12.38
N HIS A 21 3.11 -4.02 -12.62
CA HIS A 21 2.69 -2.77 -13.22
C HIS A 21 2.55 -1.67 -12.16
N LEU A 22 3.59 -0.84 -12.03
CA LEU A 22 3.56 0.34 -11.17
C LEU A 22 2.71 1.44 -11.82
N LYS A 23 1.55 1.74 -11.22
CA LYS A 23 0.65 2.77 -11.74
C LYS A 23 1.34 4.13 -11.84
N PRO A 24 1.11 4.94 -12.88
CA PRO A 24 1.63 6.31 -12.93
C PRO A 24 1.10 7.18 -11.78
N LEU A 25 1.93 8.09 -11.25
CA LEU A 25 1.51 9.05 -10.21
C LEU A 25 0.37 9.97 -10.69
N THR A 26 0.25 10.21 -11.99
CA THR A 26 -0.86 10.98 -12.59
C THR A 26 -2.21 10.28 -12.43
N GLU A 27 -2.27 8.96 -12.57
CA GLU A 27 -3.49 8.18 -12.31
C GLU A 27 -3.82 8.14 -10.81
N ILE A 28 -2.80 8.01 -9.97
CA ILE A 28 -2.98 8.05 -8.51
C ILE A 28 -3.52 9.41 -8.10
N LYS A 29 -3.01 10.51 -8.65
CA LYS A 29 -3.51 11.86 -8.39
C LYS A 29 -4.99 11.98 -8.76
N LYS A 30 -5.39 11.53 -9.96
CA LYS A 30 -6.81 11.54 -10.37
C LYS A 30 -7.70 10.80 -9.39
N TYR A 31 -7.26 9.65 -8.88
CA TYR A 31 -8.01 8.91 -7.87
C TYR A 31 -8.12 9.69 -6.57
N ILE A 32 -7.02 10.28 -6.08
CA ILE A 32 -7.02 11.08 -4.84
C ILE A 32 -7.94 12.28 -4.97
N ASP A 33 -7.88 13.01 -6.09
CA ASP A 33 -8.74 14.18 -6.33
C ASP A 33 -10.23 13.78 -6.23
N ALA A 34 -10.59 12.62 -6.79
CA ALA A 34 -11.98 12.13 -6.83
C ALA A 34 -12.47 11.44 -5.53
N ASN A 35 -11.58 10.80 -4.76
CA ASN A 35 -11.96 9.93 -3.64
C ASN A 35 -11.42 10.38 -2.28
N GLN A 36 -10.50 11.36 -2.25
CA GLN A 36 -9.88 11.89 -1.02
C GLN A 36 -9.14 10.84 -0.16
N HIS A 37 -8.78 9.70 -0.74
CA HIS A 37 -7.92 8.68 -0.12
C HIS A 37 -7.13 7.92 -1.20
N LEU A 38 -6.17 7.09 -0.78
CA LEU A 38 -5.35 6.32 -1.70
C LEU A 38 -6.11 5.10 -2.28
N PRO A 39 -5.85 4.71 -3.54
CA PRO A 39 -6.44 3.51 -4.12
C PRO A 39 -6.16 2.26 -3.27
N GLY A 40 -7.18 1.49 -2.92
CA GLY A 40 -7.02 0.26 -2.11
C GLY A 40 -6.74 0.48 -0.62
N VAL A 41 -6.81 1.73 -0.15
CA VAL A 41 -6.91 2.06 1.28
C VAL A 41 -8.36 2.45 1.52
N PRO A 42 -9.05 1.93 2.56
CA PRO A 42 -10.40 2.38 2.89
C PRO A 42 -10.42 3.86 3.26
N SER A 43 -11.53 4.54 2.99
CA SER A 43 -11.73 5.92 3.44
C SER A 43 -11.85 5.98 4.96
N ALA A 44 -11.62 7.16 5.54
CA ALA A 44 -11.82 7.37 6.98
C ALA A 44 -13.25 7.01 7.41
N GLU A 45 -14.26 7.38 6.61
CA GLU A 45 -15.67 7.04 6.86
C GLU A 45 -15.91 5.52 6.88
N GLN A 46 -15.31 4.79 5.93
CA GLN A 46 -15.40 3.32 5.89
C GLN A 46 -14.74 2.69 7.11
N VAL A 47 -13.58 3.18 7.55
CA VAL A 47 -12.90 2.65 8.74
C VAL A 47 -13.72 2.91 10.00
N VAL A 48 -14.33 4.09 10.14
CA VAL A 48 -15.18 4.42 11.29
C VAL A 48 -16.43 3.55 11.32
N LYS A 49 -17.06 3.34 10.15
CA LYS A 49 -18.32 2.59 10.04
C LYS A 49 -18.13 1.08 10.18
N ASP A 50 -17.17 0.53 9.43
CA ASP A 50 -17.03 -0.92 9.21
C ASP A 50 -15.85 -1.52 9.99
N GLY A 51 -15.04 -0.67 10.65
CA GLY A 51 -13.81 -1.08 11.30
C GLY A 51 -12.70 -1.41 10.30
N VAL A 52 -11.61 -2.00 10.78
CA VAL A 52 -10.50 -2.44 9.94
C VAL A 52 -9.83 -3.67 10.51
N ASP A 53 -9.44 -4.59 9.63
CA ASP A 53 -8.51 -5.67 9.97
C ASP A 53 -7.08 -5.10 10.02
N LEU A 54 -6.48 -5.10 11.22
CA LEU A 54 -5.15 -4.53 11.45
C LEU A 54 -4.05 -5.24 10.66
N VAL A 55 -4.15 -6.56 10.49
CA VAL A 55 -3.16 -7.34 9.72
C VAL A 55 -3.25 -6.95 8.25
N LYS A 56 -4.47 -6.90 7.70
CA LYS A 56 -4.72 -6.48 6.31
C LYS A 56 -4.30 -5.04 6.06
N MET A 57 -4.58 -4.12 7.00
CA MET A 57 -4.15 -2.73 6.89
C MET A 57 -2.62 -2.63 6.90
N ASN A 58 -1.94 -3.36 7.78
CA ASN A 58 -0.48 -3.36 7.82
C ASN A 58 0.14 -3.89 6.52
N THR A 59 -0.40 -4.97 5.96
CA THR A 59 0.03 -5.46 4.62
C THR A 59 -0.25 -4.43 3.53
N THR A 60 -1.39 -3.74 3.58
CA THR A 60 -1.73 -2.68 2.63
C THR A 60 -0.73 -1.53 2.70
N LEU A 61 -0.37 -1.09 3.90
CA LEU A 61 0.61 -0.02 4.12
C LEU A 61 2.01 -0.42 3.64
N LEU A 62 2.44 -1.66 3.88
CA LEU A 62 3.72 -2.14 3.35
C LEU A 62 3.76 -2.10 1.82
N VAL A 63 2.71 -2.54 1.14
CA VAL A 63 2.59 -2.43 -0.32
C VAL A 63 2.65 -0.96 -0.78
N LYS A 64 2.17 0.00 0.03
CA LYS A 64 2.33 1.43 -0.27
C LYS A 64 3.76 1.89 -0.14
N ILE A 65 4.47 1.45 0.91
CA ILE A 65 5.88 1.76 1.11
C ILE A 65 6.71 1.24 -0.06
N GLU A 66 6.53 -0.01 -0.47
CA GLU A 66 7.25 -0.60 -1.61
C GLU A 66 7.04 0.20 -2.90
N LYS A 67 5.81 0.64 -3.18
CA LYS A 67 5.50 1.49 -4.33
C LYS A 67 6.17 2.86 -4.23
N LEU A 68 6.13 3.48 -3.05
CA LEU A 68 6.78 4.77 -2.81
C LEU A 68 8.30 4.64 -3.03
N THR A 69 8.92 3.55 -2.60
CA THR A 69 10.33 3.26 -2.89
C THR A 69 10.61 3.21 -4.39
N LEU A 70 9.78 2.50 -5.18
CA LEU A 70 9.93 2.49 -6.63
C LEU A 70 9.74 3.87 -7.26
N TYR A 71 8.74 4.65 -6.83
CA TYR A 71 8.56 6.02 -7.32
C TYR A 71 9.77 6.91 -6.97
N SER A 72 10.35 6.76 -5.78
CA SER A 72 11.54 7.51 -5.36
C SER A 72 12.76 7.15 -6.20
N ILE A 73 12.98 5.86 -6.50
CA ILE A 73 14.05 5.42 -7.41
C ILE A 73 13.86 6.01 -8.81
N GLU A 74 12.62 6.00 -9.33
CA GLU A 74 12.31 6.60 -10.63
C GLU A 74 12.44 8.13 -10.63
N LEU A 75 12.24 8.78 -9.48
CA LEU A 75 12.48 10.21 -9.31
C LEU A 75 13.98 10.51 -9.29
N GLU A 76 14.77 9.73 -8.56
CA GLU A 76 16.23 9.86 -8.49
C GLU A 76 16.87 9.71 -9.87
N LYS A 77 16.40 8.76 -10.70
CA LYS A 77 16.87 8.60 -12.09
C LYS A 77 16.57 9.79 -13.01
N LYS A 78 15.59 10.63 -12.66
CA LYS A 78 15.20 11.80 -13.45
C LYS A 78 15.90 13.08 -12.99
N GLY A 79 16.49 13.07 -11.80
CA GLY A 79 17.34 14.15 -11.27
C GLY A 79 18.75 14.03 -11.82
#